data_AF-A0A7V9JW45-F1
#
_entry.id   AF-A0A7V9JW45-F1
#
_cell.length_a   1.000
_cell.length_b   1.000
_cell.length_c   1.000
_cell.angle_alpha   90.00
_cell.angle_beta   90.00
_cell.angle_gamma   90.00
#
_symmetry.space_group_name_H-M   'P 1'
#
loop_
_entity.id
_entity.type
_entity.pdbx_description
1 polymer ?
#
loop_
_entity_poly.entity_id
_entity_poly.type
_entity_poly.pdbx_seq_one_letter_code
_entity_poly.pdbx_strand_id
1 'polypeptide(L)'
;MDEWLKNNLVCPRDKRKLQISENKLTCSENHIYPLVDGIPIMLLEEVEHIHNYITETLRDVAKLQTLENSENKSINFENKENEVDSFVQSEIPLTCGNLYIPLLHNLSRYPLPELRLPQSAAGERFLDVGCNWGR
;
A
#
# COMPACT_ATOMS: atom_id res chain seq x y z
N MET A 1 -8.28 -5.86 -8.48
CA MET A 1 -8.74 -4.82 -7.54
C MET A 1 -10.11 -5.18 -6.99
N ASP A 2 -10.28 -5.06 -5.67
CA ASP A 2 -11.52 -5.35 -4.93
C ASP A 2 -12.69 -4.40 -5.32
N GLU A 3 -13.94 -4.90 -5.29
CA GLU A 3 -15.14 -4.14 -5.71
C GLU A 3 -15.47 -2.97 -4.78
N TRP A 4 -15.26 -3.10 -3.48
CA TRP A 4 -15.47 -1.99 -2.56
C TRP A 4 -14.48 -0.87 -2.89
N LEU A 5 -13.21 -1.21 -3.12
CA LEU A 5 -12.20 -0.23 -3.48
C LEU A 5 -12.56 0.49 -4.79
N LYS A 6 -12.96 -0.23 -5.83
CA LYS A 6 -13.41 0.36 -7.12
C LYS A 6 -14.51 1.39 -6.95
N ASN A 7 -15.46 1.13 -6.07
CA ASN A 7 -16.64 1.98 -5.89
C ASN A 7 -16.38 3.20 -4.99
N ASN A 8 -15.35 3.16 -4.15
CA ASN A 8 -15.06 4.21 -3.18
C ASN A 8 -13.80 5.04 -3.52
N LEU A 9 -12.96 4.59 -4.44
CA LEU A 9 -11.73 5.29 -4.81
C LEU A 9 -12.02 6.58 -5.60
N VAL A 10 -11.41 7.68 -5.17
CA VAL A 10 -11.53 9.00 -5.79
C VAL A 10 -10.15 9.57 -6.11
N CYS A 11 -10.09 10.49 -7.08
CA CYS A 11 -8.85 11.17 -7.41
C CYS A 11 -8.31 11.93 -6.19
N PRO A 12 -7.02 11.78 -5.84
CA PRO A 12 -6.44 12.41 -4.66
C PRO A 12 -6.38 13.93 -4.79
N ARG A 13 -6.31 14.45 -6.02
CA ARG A 13 -6.19 15.88 -6.35
C ARG A 13 -7.51 16.63 -6.26
N ASP A 14 -8.55 16.09 -6.91
CA ASP A 14 -9.81 16.79 -7.13
C ASP A 14 -11.02 16.09 -6.48
N LYS A 15 -10.82 14.94 -5.83
CA LYS A 15 -11.85 14.10 -5.18
C LYS A 15 -12.97 13.62 -6.11
N ARG A 16 -12.74 13.61 -7.43
CA ARG A 16 -13.72 13.13 -8.41
C ARG A 16 -13.65 11.63 -8.61
N LYS A 17 -14.72 11.08 -9.17
CA LYS A 17 -14.82 9.66 -9.54
C LYS A 17 -13.73 9.29 -10.55
N LEU A 18 -13.14 8.12 -10.35
CA LEU A 18 -12.14 7.55 -11.26
C LEU A 18 -12.81 6.55 -12.21
N GLN A 19 -12.34 6.56 -13.45
CA GLN A 19 -12.62 5.53 -14.44
C GLN A 19 -11.44 4.55 -14.45
N ILE A 20 -11.76 3.26 -14.46
CA ILE A 20 -10.77 2.19 -14.49
C ILE A 20 -10.65 1.71 -15.93
N SER A 21 -9.42 1.66 -16.42
CA SER A 21 -9.02 0.98 -17.65
C SER A 21 -7.91 -0.02 -17.33
N GLU A 22 -7.64 -0.98 -18.20
CA GLU A 22 -6.84 -2.18 -17.93
C GLU A 22 -5.71 -1.99 -16.89
N ASN A 23 -4.76 -1.09 -17.16
CA ASN A 23 -3.62 -0.84 -16.26
C ASN A 23 -3.56 0.60 -15.70
N LYS A 24 -4.66 1.35 -15.69
CA LYS A 24 -4.66 2.74 -15.17
C LYS A 24 -6.04 3.24 -14.76
N LEU A 25 -6.03 4.21 -13.84
CA LEU A 25 -7.17 5.01 -13.42
C LEU A 25 -7.09 6.40 -14.03
N THR A 26 -8.22 6.99 -14.37
CA THR A 26 -8.28 8.36 -14.89
C THR A 26 -9.47 9.12 -14.32
N CYS A 27 -9.27 10.39 -13.96
CA CYS A 27 -10.37 11.27 -13.54
C CYS A 27 -10.82 12.19 -14.70
N SER A 28 -11.89 12.95 -14.51
CA SER A 28 -12.41 13.85 -15.55
C SER A 28 -11.52 15.08 -15.85
N GLU A 29 -10.53 15.36 -15.01
CA GLU A 29 -9.47 16.35 -15.26
C GLU A 29 -8.23 15.73 -15.93
N ASN A 30 -8.33 14.49 -16.42
CA ASN A 30 -7.26 13.74 -17.11
C ASN A 30 -6.02 13.42 -16.25
N HIS A 31 -6.13 13.43 -14.92
CA HIS A 31 -5.09 12.85 -14.06
C HIS A 31 -5.06 11.34 -14.20
N ILE A 32 -3.87 10.76 -14.39
CA ILE A 32 -3.67 9.33 -14.65
C ILE A 32 -2.92 8.70 -13.48
N TYR A 33 -3.40 7.54 -13.02
CA TYR A 33 -2.75 6.75 -11.95
C TYR A 33 -2.53 5.32 -12.43
N PRO A 34 -1.28 4.83 -12.47
CA PRO A 34 -0.99 3.47 -12.92
C PRO A 34 -1.56 2.41 -11.98
N LEU A 35 -1.94 1.26 -12.52
CA LEU A 35 -2.36 0.08 -11.78
C LEU A 35 -1.28 -0.99 -11.90
N VAL A 36 -0.61 -1.30 -10.79
CA VAL A 36 0.45 -2.32 -10.73
C VAL A 36 -0.06 -3.47 -9.88
N ASP A 37 -0.15 -4.67 -10.44
CA ASP A 37 -0.67 -5.87 -9.76
C ASP A 37 -2.04 -5.65 -9.08
N GLY A 38 -2.88 -4.85 -9.71
CA GLY A 38 -4.21 -4.50 -9.19
C GLY A 38 -4.21 -3.47 -8.05
N ILE A 39 -3.06 -2.89 -7.72
CA ILE A 39 -2.87 -1.82 -6.74
C ILE A 39 -2.72 -0.47 -7.46
N PRO A 40 -3.59 0.52 -7.16
CA PRO A 40 -3.50 1.83 -7.79
C PRO A 40 -2.39 2.68 -7.16
N ILE A 41 -1.45 3.14 -7.98
CA ILE A 41 -0.35 4.02 -7.54
C ILE A 41 -0.81 5.47 -7.62
N MET A 42 -1.24 6.01 -6.47
CA MET A 42 -1.87 7.34 -6.36
C MET A 42 -0.96 8.37 -5.68
N LEU A 43 0.35 8.20 -5.88
CA LEU A 43 1.40 9.11 -5.41
C LEU A 43 1.44 10.36 -6.30
N LEU A 44 1.66 11.53 -5.71
CA LEU A 44 1.67 12.82 -6.40
C LEU A 44 3.08 13.35 -6.52
N GLU A 45 3.61 13.56 -7.72
CA GLU A 45 5.02 13.97 -7.92
C GLU A 45 5.33 15.40 -7.46
N GLU A 46 4.33 16.28 -7.45
CA GLU A 46 4.51 17.71 -7.17
C GLU A 46 4.38 18.08 -5.69
N VAL A 47 4.25 17.11 -4.79
CA VAL A 47 4.19 17.37 -3.35
C VAL A 47 5.49 16.97 -2.67
N GLU A 48 5.86 17.68 -1.62
CA GLU A 48 7.01 17.30 -0.82
C GLU A 48 6.74 15.95 -0.12
N HIS A 49 7.70 15.04 -0.26
CA HIS A 49 7.63 13.70 0.30
C HIS A 49 8.54 13.58 1.52
N ILE A 50 8.00 12.98 2.58
CA ILE A 50 8.75 12.70 3.80
C ILE A 50 9.56 11.40 3.66
N HIS A 51 9.18 10.52 2.72
CA HIS A 51 9.75 9.19 2.58
C HIS A 51 10.30 8.91 1.17
N ASN A 52 11.57 8.47 1.09
CA ASN A 52 12.26 8.17 -0.16
C ASN A 52 11.59 7.07 -1.02
N TYR A 53 10.87 6.10 -0.41
CA TYR A 53 10.19 5.06 -1.18
C TYR A 53 9.12 5.60 -2.13
N ILE A 54 8.59 6.80 -1.89
CA ILE A 54 7.66 7.44 -2.83
C ILE A 54 8.38 7.72 -4.15
N THR A 55 9.56 8.35 -4.08
CA THR A 55 10.40 8.64 -5.24
C THR A 55 10.87 7.36 -5.94
N GLU A 56 11.20 6.32 -5.18
CA GLU A 56 11.59 5.01 -5.74
C GLU A 56 10.42 4.34 -6.46
N THR A 57 9.24 4.32 -5.85
CA THR A 57 8.02 3.77 -6.46
C THR A 57 7.68 4.49 -7.77
N LEU A 58 7.68 5.83 -7.77
CA LEU A 58 7.41 6.63 -8.97
C LEU A 58 8.41 6.32 -10.08
N ARG A 59 9.69 6.17 -9.74
CA ARG A 59 10.74 5.79 -10.70
C ARG A 59 10.49 4.40 -11.29
N ASP A 60 10.13 3.42 -10.48
CA ASP A 60 9.93 2.04 -10.94
C ASP A 60 8.67 1.89 -11.78
N VAL A 61 7.60 2.61 -11.41
CA VAL A 61 6.37 2.70 -12.22
C VAL A 61 6.64 3.34 -13.58
N ALA A 62 7.41 4.43 -13.64
CA ALA A 62 7.80 5.06 -14.89
C ALA A 62 8.59 4.10 -15.81
N LYS A 63 9.48 3.27 -15.24
CA LYS A 63 10.18 2.21 -16.01
C LYS A 63 9.20 1.18 -16.58
N LEU A 64 8.22 0.73 -15.79
CA LEU A 64 7.24 -0.24 -16.26
C LEU A 64 6.42 0.29 -17.45
N GLN A 65 6.04 1.57 -17.40
CA GLN A 65 5.28 2.22 -18.48
C GLN A 65 6.10 2.40 -19.76
N THR A 66 7.41 2.62 -19.67
CA THR A 66 8.28 2.70 -20.85
C THR A 66 8.60 1.32 -21.45
N LEU A 67 8.42 0.25 -20.69
CA LEU A 67 8.68 -1.14 -21.08
C LEU A 67 7.43 -1.86 -21.63
N GLU A 68 6.34 -1.13 -21.94
CA GLU A 68 5.02 -1.61 -22.41
C GLU A 68 5.01 -2.51 -23.68
N ASN A 69 6.17 -2.95 -24.21
CA ASN A 69 6.28 -3.90 -25.32
C ASN A 69 6.57 -5.37 -24.91
N SER A 70 6.52 -5.73 -23.63
CA SER A 70 6.60 -7.15 -23.24
C SER A 70 5.44 -7.53 -22.33
N GLU A 71 4.48 -8.26 -22.90
CA GLU A 71 3.40 -8.95 -22.20
C GLU A 71 3.97 -9.72 -20.99
N ASN A 72 3.40 -9.48 -19.81
CA ASN A 72 3.76 -10.07 -18.51
C ASN A 72 5.04 -9.53 -17.86
N LYS A 73 4.92 -8.39 -17.18
CA LYS A 73 5.83 -8.02 -16.08
C LYS A 73 5.01 -7.71 -14.83
N SER A 74 4.58 -8.77 -14.14
CA SER A 74 4.40 -8.67 -12.70
C SER A 74 5.73 -8.21 -12.11
N ILE A 75 5.71 -7.21 -11.22
CA ILE A 75 6.88 -7.00 -10.37
C ILE A 75 6.98 -8.30 -9.59
N ASN A 76 8.10 -9.01 -9.70
CA ASN A 76 8.32 -10.23 -8.92
C ASN A 76 8.46 -9.79 -7.47
N PHE A 77 7.33 -9.62 -6.78
CA PHE A 77 7.28 -9.55 -5.33
C PHE A 77 7.64 -10.96 -4.86
N GLU A 78 8.95 -11.25 -4.81
CA GLU A 78 9.50 -12.46 -4.20
C GLU A 78 9.31 -12.42 -2.68
N ASN A 79 8.12 -12.08 -2.21
CA ASN A 79 7.74 -12.40 -0.84
C ASN A 79 7.39 -13.87 -0.84
N LYS A 80 8.33 -14.68 -0.32
CA LYS A 80 8.04 -16.08 -0.03
C LYS A 80 6.86 -16.12 0.92
N GLU A 81 5.95 -17.03 0.64
CA GLU A 81 4.77 -17.26 1.48
C GLU A 81 5.22 -17.46 2.94
N ASN A 82 4.71 -16.63 3.85
CA ASN A 82 5.05 -16.57 5.29
C ASN A 82 6.32 -15.81 5.70
N GLU A 83 7.03 -15.13 4.80
CA GLU A 83 8.10 -14.19 5.19
C GLU A 83 7.53 -12.78 5.41
N VAL A 84 8.15 -12.04 6.35
CA VAL A 84 7.84 -10.61 6.55
C VAL A 84 8.53 -9.82 5.45
N ASP A 85 7.77 -8.99 4.74
CA ASP A 85 8.26 -8.13 3.66
C ASP A 85 9.49 -7.31 4.11
N SER A 86 10.46 -7.16 3.21
CA SER A 86 11.74 -6.49 3.51
C SER A 86 11.59 -5.01 3.87
N PHE A 87 10.62 -4.31 3.28
CA PHE A 87 10.25 -2.95 3.67
C PHE A 87 9.69 -2.95 5.09
N VAL A 88 8.85 -3.91 5.43
CA VAL A 88 8.32 -4.01 6.80
C VAL A 88 9.44 -4.32 7.79
N GLN A 89 10.36 -5.22 7.45
CA GLN A 89 11.54 -5.51 8.27
C GLN A 89 12.39 -4.27 8.58
N SER A 90 12.48 -3.30 7.66
CA SER A 90 13.26 -2.08 7.83
C SER A 90 12.52 -0.94 8.54
N GLU A 91 11.20 -0.84 8.35
CA GLU A 91 10.41 0.32 8.82
C GLU A 91 9.92 0.20 10.26
N ILE A 92 10.09 -0.96 10.88
CA ILE A 92 9.62 -1.23 12.24
C ILE A 92 10.15 -0.26 13.30
N PRO A 93 11.45 0.02 13.43
CA PRO A 93 11.88 1.03 14.40
C PRO A 93 11.43 2.45 14.04
N LEU A 94 11.27 2.76 12.74
CA LEU A 94 10.91 4.09 12.25
C LEU A 94 9.42 4.41 12.48
N THR A 95 8.56 3.39 12.39
CA THR A 95 7.11 3.51 12.56
C THR A 95 6.66 3.09 13.96
N CYS A 96 7.30 2.08 14.57
CA CYS A 96 7.00 1.52 15.90
C CYS A 96 7.87 2.06 17.05
N GLY A 97 8.89 2.86 16.75
CA GLY A 97 9.75 3.50 17.74
C GLY A 97 10.95 2.66 18.16
N ASN A 98 11.90 3.32 18.83
CA ASN A 98 13.24 2.78 19.06
C ASN A 98 13.29 1.50 19.94
N LEU A 99 12.23 1.19 20.69
CA LEU A 99 12.13 -0.07 21.44
C LEU A 99 12.25 -1.29 20.51
N TYR A 100 11.85 -1.13 19.24
CA TYR A 100 11.84 -2.19 18.24
C TYR A 100 13.14 -2.29 17.43
N ILE A 101 14.17 -1.47 17.69
CA ILE A 101 15.48 -1.56 17.02
C ILE A 101 16.07 -2.99 17.02
N PRO A 102 16.00 -3.77 18.12
CA PRO A 102 16.51 -5.15 18.10
C PRO A 102 15.81 -6.08 17.11
N LEU A 103 14.59 -5.72 16.66
CA LEU A 103 13.81 -6.51 15.70
C LEU A 103 14.06 -6.11 14.24
N LEU A 104 14.90 -5.11 13.97
CA LEU A 104 15.26 -4.71 12.61
C LEU A 104 15.82 -5.92 11.84
N HIS A 105 15.16 -6.29 10.74
CA HIS A 105 15.45 -7.48 9.94
C HIS A 105 15.38 -8.85 10.66
N ASN A 106 14.80 -8.89 11.86
CA ASN A 106 14.70 -10.09 12.69
C ASN A 106 13.25 -10.50 12.99
N LEU A 107 12.24 -9.88 12.37
CA LEU A 107 10.85 -10.32 12.52
C LEU A 107 10.65 -11.67 11.84
N SER A 108 10.14 -12.65 12.59
CA SER A 108 9.79 -13.98 12.08
C SER A 108 8.36 -14.08 11.56
N ARG A 109 7.50 -13.10 11.91
CA ARG A 109 6.12 -12.99 11.45
C ARG A 109 5.62 -11.56 11.64
N TYR A 110 4.55 -11.21 10.93
CA TYR A 110 3.78 -10.00 11.23
C TYR A 110 3.21 -10.09 12.65
N PRO A 111 3.47 -9.09 13.53
CA PRO A 111 2.97 -9.09 14.90
C PRO A 111 1.51 -8.62 14.96
N LEU A 112 0.63 -9.30 14.24
CA LEU A 112 -0.81 -9.04 14.31
C LEU A 112 -1.32 -9.52 15.68
N PRO A 113 -1.94 -8.65 16.50
CA PRO A 113 -2.43 -9.04 17.80
C PRO A 113 -3.61 -10.01 17.67
N GLU A 114 -3.67 -11.02 18.53
CA GLU A 114 -4.87 -11.85 18.68
C GLU A 114 -5.96 -11.03 19.40
N LEU A 115 -7.01 -10.66 18.67
CA LEU A 115 -8.17 -10.00 19.25
C LEU A 115 -9.00 -11.01 20.04
N ARG A 116 -8.87 -10.99 21.37
CA ARG A 116 -9.62 -11.87 22.29
C ARG A 116 -11.04 -11.39 22.58
N LEU A 117 -11.56 -10.45 21.79
CA LEU A 117 -12.92 -9.97 21.95
C LEU A 117 -13.90 -11.05 21.45
N PRO A 118 -15.01 -11.29 22.15
CA PRO A 118 -16.03 -12.19 21.65
C PRO A 118 -16.61 -11.65 20.34
N GLN A 119 -17.05 -12.55 19.47
CA GLN A 119 -17.78 -12.15 18.27
C GLN A 119 -19.04 -11.38 18.68
N SER A 120 -19.31 -10.29 17.97
CA SER A 120 -20.48 -9.47 18.23
C SER A 120 -21.78 -10.28 18.11
N ALA A 121 -22.65 -10.19 19.12
CA ALA A 121 -23.95 -10.83 19.13
C ALA A 121 -25.05 -9.97 18.51
N ALA A 122 -24.90 -8.63 18.52
CA ALA A 122 -25.92 -7.67 18.09
C ALA A 122 -25.40 -6.60 17.11
N GLY A 123 -24.27 -6.83 16.45
CA GLY A 123 -23.66 -5.91 15.48
C GLY A 123 -22.80 -4.79 16.09
N GLU A 124 -22.39 -4.91 17.36
CA GLU A 124 -21.39 -4.05 17.99
C GLU A 124 -20.11 -3.96 17.15
N ARG A 125 -19.55 -2.76 17.05
CA ARG A 125 -18.34 -2.49 16.27
C ARG A 125 -17.16 -2.23 17.20
N PHE A 126 -16.03 -2.85 16.89
CA PHE A 126 -14.75 -2.51 17.50
C PHE A 126 -14.02 -1.52 16.58
N LEU A 127 -13.56 -0.40 17.15
CA LEU A 127 -12.74 0.58 16.46
C LEU A 127 -11.36 0.60 17.13
N ASP A 128 -10.35 0.17 16.40
CA ASP A 128 -8.97 0.37 16.80
C ASP A 128 -8.50 1.76 16.34
N VAL A 129 -7.98 2.56 17.29
CA VAL A 129 -7.46 3.91 17.01
C VAL A 129 -6.00 3.96 17.47
N GLY A 130 -5.13 3.53 16.57
CA GLY A 130 -3.68 3.56 16.69
C GLY A 130 -3.06 2.65 15.64
N CYS A 131 -2.15 3.16 14.81
CA CYS A 131 -1.58 2.38 13.70
C CYS A 131 -0.25 1.70 14.04
N ASN A 132 0.03 1.47 15.33
CA ASN A 132 1.35 1.04 15.75
C ASN A 132 1.32 -0.26 16.56
N TRP A 133 2.21 -1.18 16.24
CA TRP A 133 2.29 -2.53 16.84
C TRP A 133 2.82 -2.55 18.29
N GLY A 134 2.82 -1.39 18.95
CA GLY A 134 3.29 -1.19 20.30
C GLY A 134 2.58 -0.04 20.98
N ARG A 135 1.63 -0.37 21.86
CA ARG A 135 1.47 0.35 23.11
C ARG A 135 2.15 -0.47 24.20
#